data_AF-X0WBY2-F1
#
_entry.id   AF-X0WBY2-F1
#
_cell.length_a   1.000
_cell.length_b   1.000
_cell.length_c   1.000
_cell.angle_alpha   90.00
_cell.angle_beta   90.00
_cell.angle_gamma   90.00
#
_symmetry.space_group_name_H-M   'P 1'
#
loop_
_entity.id
_entity.type
_entity.pdbx_description
1 polymer ?
#
loop_
_entity_poly.entity_id
_entity_poly.type
_entity_poly.pdbx_seq_one_letter_code
_entity_poly.pdbx_strand_id
1 'polypeptide(L)'
;DYADSPHVYVNWNCDGSDIEAPGFESNFNLVKDRISNLHMHDLFNEKYPYRKLFKLLRENNYSRYCDAEIGESKEPVRLMKYYRGLFLALQDAL
;
A
#
# COMPACT_ATOMS: atom_id res chain seq x y z
N ASP A 1 19.90 7.95 4.32
CA ASP A 1 19.49 8.28 2.95
C ASP A 1 20.71 8.81 2.21
N TYR A 2 21.02 8.27 1.03
CA TYR A 2 22.23 8.63 0.28
C TYR A 2 22.03 9.86 -0.63
N ALA A 3 20.80 10.12 -1.09
CA ALA A 3 20.52 11.22 -2.02
C ALA A 3 20.21 12.54 -1.30
N ASP A 4 19.72 12.47 -0.05
CA ASP A 4 19.33 13.60 0.82
C ASP A 4 18.59 14.75 0.08
N SER A 5 17.66 14.37 -0.81
CA SER A 5 16.92 15.31 -1.65
C SER A 5 15.45 15.39 -1.23
N PRO A 6 14.86 16.58 -1.08
CA PRO A 6 13.44 16.75 -0.76
C PRO A 6 12.49 16.41 -1.93
N HIS A 7 13.05 16.06 -3.09
CA HIS A 7 12.28 15.75 -4.31
C HIS A 7 12.36 14.27 -4.70
N VAL A 8 13.06 13.45 -3.91
CA VAL A 8 13.19 12.01 -4.16
C VAL A 8 12.39 11.24 -3.12
N TYR A 9 11.56 10.32 -3.60
CA TYR A 9 10.64 9.55 -2.79
C TYR A 9 10.59 8.10 -3.24
N VAL A 10 10.01 7.25 -2.40
CA VAL A 10 9.74 5.84 -2.67
C VAL A 10 8.29 5.66 -3.10
N ASN A 11 8.07 4.86 -4.14
CA ASN A 11 6.78 4.26 -4.44
C ASN A 11 6.78 2.85 -3.85
N TRP A 12 5.81 2.55 -3.00
CA TRP A 12 5.69 1.26 -2.35
C TRP A 12 4.71 0.37 -3.15
N ASN A 13 5.23 -0.68 -3.77
CA ASN A 13 4.58 -1.38 -4.88
C ASN A 13 3.61 -2.50 -4.49
N CYS A 14 3.49 -2.81 -3.20
CA CYS A 14 2.66 -3.92 -2.69
C CYS A 14 2.91 -5.27 -3.35
N ASP A 15 4.18 -5.67 -3.44
CA ASP A 15 4.59 -6.93 -4.06
C ASP A 15 5.36 -7.86 -3.08
N GLY A 16 5.78 -9.02 -3.59
CA GLY A 16 6.44 -10.03 -2.76
C GLY A 16 7.75 -9.56 -2.11
N SER A 17 8.44 -8.57 -2.68
CA SER A 17 9.69 -8.07 -2.11
C SER A 17 9.49 -7.39 -0.75
N ASP A 18 8.30 -6.85 -0.50
CA ASP A 18 7.98 -6.20 0.77
C ASP A 18 8.00 -7.20 1.95
N ILE A 19 7.70 -8.47 1.70
CA ILE A 19 7.61 -9.52 2.73
C ILE A 19 8.87 -10.39 2.85
N GLU A 20 9.82 -10.25 1.92
CA GLU A 20 11.11 -10.94 1.96
C GLU A 20 11.90 -10.59 3.22
N ALA A 21 12.79 -11.49 3.63
CA ALA A 21 13.66 -11.28 4.80
C ALA A 21 14.41 -9.92 4.67
N PRO A 22 14.52 -9.12 5.75
CA PRO A 22 14.20 -9.42 7.15
C PRO A 22 12.71 -9.40 7.53
N GLY A 23 11.81 -9.04 6.61
CA GLY A 23 10.36 -9.12 6.78
C GLY A 23 9.66 -7.77 6.76
N PHE A 24 8.33 -7.82 6.64
CA PHE A 24 7.47 -6.69 6.30
C PHE A 24 7.68 -5.40 7.11
N GLU A 25 7.66 -5.48 8.45
CA GLU A 25 7.83 -4.29 9.29
C GLU A 25 9.23 -3.71 9.20
N SER A 26 10.24 -4.57 9.08
CA SER A 26 11.63 -4.11 8.95
C SER A 26 11.79 -3.36 7.62
N ASN A 27 11.31 -3.95 6.53
CA ASN A 27 11.35 -3.35 5.19
C ASN A 27 10.56 -2.03 5.14
N PHE A 28 9.36 -1.99 5.71
CA PHE A 28 8.59 -0.76 5.83
C PHE A 28 9.34 0.33 6.61
N ASN A 29 9.94 -0.02 7.75
CA ASN A 29 10.67 0.93 8.58
C ASN A 29 11.91 1.53 7.90
N LEU A 30 12.49 0.87 6.90
CA LEU A 30 13.62 1.41 6.13
C LEU A 30 13.23 2.64 5.28
N VAL A 31 11.99 2.70 4.82
CA VAL A 31 11.57 3.69 3.79
C VAL A 31 10.34 4.50 4.17
N LYS A 32 9.66 4.20 5.29
CA LYS A 32 8.38 4.81 5.70
C LYS A 32 8.30 6.34 5.55
N ASP A 33 9.35 7.05 5.93
CA ASP A 33 9.37 8.52 5.91
C ASP A 33 9.59 9.12 4.50
N ARG A 34 9.86 8.26 3.51
CA ARG A 34 10.04 8.61 2.09
C ARG A 34 8.94 8.05 1.19
N ILE A 35 8.00 7.26 1.70
CA ILE A 35 6.89 6.75 0.90
C ILE A 35 6.01 7.92 0.46
N SER A 36 5.84 8.08 -0.85
CA SER A 36 5.01 9.13 -1.44
C SER A 36 3.77 8.62 -2.17
N ASN A 37 3.83 7.38 -2.62
CA ASN A 37 2.75 6.73 -3.33
C ASN A 37 2.74 5.23 -3.03
N LEU A 38 1.57 4.61 -3.18
CA LEU A 38 1.42 3.17 -3.15
C LEU A 38 0.78 2.68 -4.43
N HIS A 39 1.29 1.59 -4.98
CA HIS A 39 0.56 0.79 -5.94
C HIS A 39 0.02 -0.45 -5.23
N MET A 40 -1.30 -0.61 -5.25
CA MET A 40 -2.00 -1.70 -4.59
C MET A 40 -2.61 -2.62 -5.65
N HIS A 41 -2.36 -3.91 -5.51
CA HIS A 41 -2.93 -4.95 -6.37
C HIS A 41 -4.33 -5.36 -5.87
N ASP A 42 -4.74 -6.59 -6.18
CA ASP A 42 -6.00 -7.17 -5.71
C ASP A 42 -6.05 -7.29 -4.17
N LEU A 43 -6.89 -6.49 -3.53
CA LEU A 43 -7.02 -6.44 -2.06
C LEU A 43 -7.59 -7.73 -1.45
N PHE A 44 -8.20 -8.60 -2.25
CA PHE A 44 -8.65 -9.93 -1.79
C PHE A 44 -7.49 -10.93 -1.66
N ASN A 45 -6.30 -10.60 -2.17
CA ASN A 45 -5.15 -11.49 -2.10
C ASN A 45 -4.59 -11.57 -0.67
N GLU A 46 -4.91 -12.65 0.03
CA GLU A 46 -4.50 -12.89 1.41
C GLU A 46 -2.98 -13.06 1.59
N LYS A 47 -2.22 -13.25 0.50
CA LYS A 47 -0.75 -13.37 0.57
C LYS A 47 -0.08 -12.05 0.92
N TYR A 48 -0.71 -10.91 0.59
CA TYR A 48 -0.14 -9.59 0.86
C TYR A 48 -0.80 -8.96 2.10
N PRO A 49 -0.03 -8.46 3.08
CA PRO A 49 -0.55 -8.09 4.40
C PRO A 49 -1.18 -6.68 4.42
N TYR A 50 -2.19 -6.41 3.59
CA TYR A 50 -2.80 -5.07 3.45
C TYR A 50 -3.31 -4.47 4.76
N ARG A 51 -3.97 -5.25 5.63
CA ARG A 51 -4.43 -4.75 6.93
C ARG A 51 -3.26 -4.25 7.78
N LYS A 52 -2.13 -4.96 7.74
CA LYS A 52 -0.90 -4.58 8.44
C LYS A 52 -0.26 -3.34 7.81
N LEU A 53 -0.17 -3.28 6.48
CA LEU A 53 0.29 -2.11 5.75
C LEU A 53 -0.50 -0.86 6.14
N PHE A 54 -1.83 -0.93 6.08
CA PHE A 54 -2.68 0.22 6.41
C PHE A 54 -2.55 0.64 7.86
N LYS A 55 -2.40 -0.31 8.79
CA LYS A 55 -2.08 0.02 10.19
C LYS A 55 -0.77 0.81 10.30
N LEU A 56 0.30 0.34 9.67
CA LEU A 56 1.62 0.99 9.72
C LEU A 56 1.61 2.38 9.05
N LEU A 57 0.91 2.52 7.93
CA LEU A 57 0.72 3.82 7.26
C LEU A 57 -0.03 4.82 8.14
N ARG A 58 -1.09 4.38 8.82
CA ARG A 58 -1.83 5.22 9.79
C ARG A 58 -0.93 5.64 10.94
N GLU A 59 -0.18 4.71 11.53
CA GLU A 59 0.78 4.98 12.61
C GLU A 59 1.92 5.93 12.17
N ASN A 60 2.25 5.97 10.88
CA ASN A 60 3.23 6.90 10.30
C ASN A 60 2.59 8.23 9.82
N ASN A 61 1.29 8.47 10.02
CA ASN A 61 0.57 9.66 9.53
C ASN A 61 0.60 9.84 8.00
N TYR A 62 0.64 8.73 7.25
CA TYR A 62 0.57 8.77 5.80
C TYR A 62 -0.76 9.39 5.32
N SER A 63 -0.68 10.39 4.45
CA SER A 63 -1.82 11.17 3.96
C SER A 63 -1.80 11.41 2.45
N ARG A 64 -1.05 10.57 1.72
CA ARG A 64 -0.90 10.66 0.26
C ARG A 64 -1.73 9.58 -0.45
N TYR A 65 -1.38 9.26 -1.69
CA TYR A 65 -2.22 8.46 -2.58
C TYR A 65 -1.99 6.96 -2.43
N CYS A 66 -3.06 6.20 -2.71
CA CYS A 66 -3.02 4.75 -2.83
C CYS A 66 -3.73 4.39 -4.13
N ASP A 67 -2.98 3.95 -5.13
CA ASP A 67 -3.46 3.71 -6.48
C ASP A 67 -3.75 2.22 -6.67
N ALA A 68 -4.88 1.89 -7.30
CA ALA A 68 -5.22 0.52 -7.65
C ALA A 68 -4.50 0.12 -8.95
N GLU A 69 -3.41 -0.64 -8.84
CA GLU A 69 -2.71 -1.29 -9.96
C GLU A 69 -3.30 -2.70 -10.15
N ILE A 70 -4.50 -2.76 -10.72
CA ILE A 70 -5.24 -4.00 -10.94
C ILE A 70 -5.58 -4.21 -12.41
N GLY A 71 -5.85 -5.46 -12.78
CA GLY A 71 -6.25 -5.82 -14.14
C GLY A 71 -7.54 -5.15 -14.60
N GLU A 72 -7.73 -5.10 -15.92
CA GLU A 72 -8.95 -4.55 -16.51
C GLU A 72 -10.21 -5.32 -16.06
N SER A 73 -11.35 -4.63 -16.11
CA SER A 73 -12.65 -5.24 -15.86
C SER A 73 -13.69 -4.75 -16.84
N LYS A 74 -14.58 -5.65 -17.25
CA LYS A 74 -15.75 -5.32 -18.08
C LYS A 74 -16.79 -4.50 -17.31
N GLU A 75 -16.74 -4.49 -15.97
CA GLU A 75 -17.61 -3.69 -15.11
C GLU A 75 -16.78 -2.83 -14.12
N PRO A 76 -16.00 -1.85 -14.62
CA PRO A 76 -15.00 -1.14 -13.82
C PRO A 76 -15.62 -0.35 -12.65
N VAL A 77 -16.77 0.29 -12.87
CA VAL A 77 -17.48 1.04 -11.82
C VAL A 77 -17.96 0.11 -10.70
N ARG A 78 -18.46 -1.08 -11.04
CA ARG A 78 -18.90 -2.06 -10.06
C ARG A 78 -17.70 -2.63 -9.29
N LEU A 79 -16.62 -2.96 -9.98
CA LEU A 79 -15.37 -3.41 -9.36
C LEU A 79 -14.86 -2.38 -8.34
N MET A 80 -14.78 -1.10 -8.72
CA MET A 80 -14.26 -0.05 -7.83
C MET A 80 -15.12 0.18 -6.59
N LYS A 81 -16.43 -0.10 -6.63
CA LYS A 81 -17.27 -0.09 -5.42
C LYS A 81 -16.85 -1.16 -4.42
N TYR A 82 -16.60 -2.38 -4.88
CA TYR A 82 -16.11 -3.46 -4.02
C TYR A 82 -14.68 -3.23 -3.57
N TYR A 83 -13.80 -2.76 -4.46
CA TYR A 83 -12.42 -2.41 -4.14
C TYR A 83 -12.37 -1.36 -3.02
N ARG A 84 -13.15 -0.27 -3.16
CA ARG A 84 -13.29 0.75 -2.11
C ARG A 84 -13.86 0.16 -0.82
N GLY A 85 -14.87 -0.70 -0.90
CA GLY A 85 -15.47 -1.35 0.27
C GLY A 85 -14.43 -2.16 1.06
N LEU A 86 -13.64 -2.99 0.37
CA LEU A 86 -12.60 -3.79 0.99
C LEU A 86 -11.43 -2.93 1.50
N PHE A 87 -11.04 -1.89 0.76
CA PHE A 87 -10.05 -0.91 1.19
C PHE A 87 -10.42 -0.30 2.55
N LEU A 88 -11.64 0.21 2.70
CA LEU A 88 -12.13 0.77 3.96
C LEU A 88 -12.20 -0.27 5.09
N ALA A 89 -12.64 -1.49 4.77
CA ALA A 89 -12.71 -2.59 5.75
C ALA A 89 -11.32 -3.03 6.27
N LEU A 90 -10.32 -3.04 5.39
CA LEU A 90 -8.93 -3.35 5.75
C LEU A 90 -8.25 -2.18 6.48
N GLN A 91 -8.75 -0.97 6.31
CA GLN A 91 -8.32 0.21 7.06
C GLN A 91 -8.96 0.34 8.45
N ASP A 92 -9.89 -0.55 8.82
CA ASP A 92 -10.72 -0.41 10.02
C ASP A 92 -11.51 0.92 10.02
N ALA A 93 -11.96 1.37 8.85
CA ALA A 93 -12.67 2.62 8.62
C ALA A 93 -14.20 2.44 8.44
N LEU A 94 -14.72 1.24 8.75
CA LEU A 94 -16.13 0.87 8.70
C LEU A 94 -16.63 0.44 10.08
#